data_AF-A0A9P5PHJ6-F1
#
_entry.id   AF-A0A9P5PHJ6-F1
#
_cell.length_a   1.000
_cell.length_b   1.000
_cell.length_c   1.000
_cell.angle_alpha   90.00
_cell.angle_beta   90.00
_cell.angle_gamma   90.00
#
_symmetry.space_group_name_H-M   'P 1'
#
loop_
_entity.id
_entity.type
_entity.pdbx_description
1 polymer ?
#
loop_
_entity_poly.entity_id
_entity_poly.type
_entity_poly.pdbx_seq_one_letter_code
_entity_poly.pdbx_strand_id
1 'polypeptide(L)'
;LQDYETDDHRLRSCRLRTTEKQERLRTYATQVQSLLSPIRKVPDEILQYIFDVCCDTNTFDFFQSLYGEEASWTLRGLRGKPAIVISSVCLRWRRNALSLPAIWSRITVYWNWGYTGEIRDDHELNNHLELFSPLYNFIERSQQSPMTIDL
;
A
#
# COMPACT_ATOMS: atom_id res chain seq x y z
N LEU A 1 -17.37 -43.97 43.83
CA LEU A 1 -17.37 -42.48 43.81
C LEU A 1 -16.04 -41.94 43.27
N GLN A 2 -14.90 -42.29 43.87
CA GLN A 2 -13.58 -41.82 43.43
C GLN A 2 -13.17 -42.23 41.99
N ASP A 3 -13.62 -43.39 41.53
CA ASP A 3 -13.36 -43.87 40.16
C ASP A 3 -14.12 -43.05 39.11
N TYR A 4 -15.34 -42.62 39.43
CA TYR A 4 -16.17 -41.77 38.56
C TYR A 4 -15.61 -40.34 38.43
N GLU A 5 -15.08 -39.77 39.52
CA GLU A 5 -14.43 -38.46 39.47
C GLU A 5 -13.17 -38.49 38.61
N THR A 6 -12.40 -39.58 38.69
CA THR A 6 -11.19 -39.77 37.90
C THR A 6 -11.51 -39.84 36.40
N ASP A 7 -12.57 -40.56 36.04
CA ASP A 7 -13.04 -40.64 34.65
C ASP A 7 -13.61 -39.31 34.13
N ASP A 8 -14.35 -38.56 34.95
CA ASP A 8 -14.82 -37.22 34.58
C ASP A 8 -13.64 -36.26 34.33
N HIS A 9 -12.62 -36.29 35.18
CA HIS A 9 -11.39 -35.51 34.97
C HIS A 9 -10.65 -35.90 33.68
N ARG A 10 -10.57 -37.20 33.37
CA ARG A 10 -9.95 -37.68 32.12
C ARG A 10 -10.71 -37.21 30.89
N LEU A 11 -12.05 -37.30 30.91
CA LEU A 11 -12.88 -36.88 29.79
C LEU A 11 -12.79 -35.37 29.56
N ARG A 12 -12.84 -34.57 30.62
CA ARG A 12 -12.65 -33.11 30.53
C ARG A 12 -11.28 -32.75 29.96
N SER A 13 -10.23 -33.43 30.40
CA SER A 13 -8.87 -33.24 29.90
C SER A 13 -8.74 -33.62 28.42
N CYS A 14 -9.34 -34.73 28.01
CA CYS A 14 -9.36 -35.17 26.60
C CYS A 14 -10.09 -34.17 25.71
N ARG A 15 -11.24 -33.66 26.18
CA ARG A 15 -12.04 -32.66 25.48
C ARG A 15 -11.27 -31.35 25.31
N LEU A 16 -10.61 -30.85 26.36
CA LEU A 16 -9.75 -29.66 26.29
C LEU A 16 -8.60 -29.82 25.28
N ARG A 17 -7.91 -30.96 25.30
CA ARG A 17 -6.83 -31.25 24.33
C ARG A 17 -7.34 -31.30 22.89
N THR A 18 -8.58 -31.74 22.69
CA THR A 18 -9.20 -31.80 21.36
C THR A 18 -9.61 -30.42 20.87
N THR A 19 -10.21 -29.60 21.73
CA THR A 19 -10.60 -28.23 21.39
C THR A 19 -9.38 -27.35 21.08
N GLU A 20 -8.30 -27.47 21.87
CA GLU A 20 -7.06 -26.74 21.64
C GLU A 20 -6.44 -27.12 20.28
N LYS A 21 -6.41 -28.41 19.95
CA LYS A 21 -5.97 -28.88 18.63
C LYS A 21 -6.83 -28.33 17.49
N GLN A 22 -8.16 -28.32 17.66
CA GLN A 22 -9.07 -27.78 16.65
C GLN A 22 -8.87 -26.28 16.45
N GLU A 23 -8.69 -25.51 17.52
CA GLU A 23 -8.40 -24.08 17.42
C GLU A 23 -7.08 -23.82 16.70
N ARG A 24 -6.01 -24.58 17.04
CA ARG A 24 -4.73 -24.48 16.35
C ARG A 24 -4.85 -24.79 14.85
N LEU A 25 -5.59 -25.85 14.48
CA LEU A 25 -5.82 -26.20 13.08
C LEU A 25 -6.67 -25.15 12.35
N ARG A 26 -7.67 -24.56 13.01
CA ARG A 26 -8.47 -23.46 12.43
C ARG A 26 -7.62 -22.22 12.18
N THR A 27 -6.80 -21.82 13.14
CA THR A 27 -5.87 -20.69 13.00
C THR A 27 -4.84 -20.94 11.90
N TYR A 28 -4.34 -22.17 11.78
CA TYR A 28 -3.46 -22.53 10.68
C TYR A 28 -4.19 -22.50 9.32
N ALA A 29 -5.41 -23.03 9.25
CA ALA A 29 -6.21 -23.03 8.03
C ALA A 29 -6.54 -21.61 7.56
N THR A 30 -6.86 -20.68 8.45
CA THR A 30 -7.10 -19.27 8.09
C THR A 30 -5.82 -18.59 7.61
N GLN A 31 -4.67 -18.87 8.22
CA GLN A 31 -3.38 -18.38 7.73
C GLN A 31 -3.07 -18.89 6.32
N VAL A 32 -3.32 -20.18 6.05
CA VAL A 32 -3.09 -20.81 4.74
C VAL A 32 -4.14 -20.40 3.71
N GLN A 33 -5.37 -20.05 4.09
CA GLN A 33 -6.38 -19.51 3.17
C GLN A 33 -5.89 -18.26 2.43
N SER A 34 -5.08 -17.41 3.07
CA SER A 34 -4.46 -16.26 2.39
C SER A 34 -3.53 -16.68 1.24
N LEU A 35 -2.94 -17.88 1.33
CA LEU A 35 -2.10 -18.49 0.28
C LEU A 35 -2.93 -19.07 -0.87
N LEU A 36 -4.19 -19.40 -0.61
CA LEU A 36 -5.14 -19.88 -1.61
C LEU A 36 -5.92 -18.76 -2.29
N SER A 37 -5.66 -17.50 -1.91
CA SER A 37 -6.32 -16.33 -2.49
C SER A 37 -6.24 -16.36 -4.02
N PRO A 38 -7.37 -16.19 -4.74
CA PRO A 38 -7.40 -16.23 -6.20
C PRO A 38 -6.35 -15.32 -6.85
N ILE A 39 -6.02 -14.19 -6.22
CA ILE A 39 -5.07 -13.21 -6.74
C ILE A 39 -3.65 -13.76 -6.91
N ARG A 40 -3.29 -14.83 -6.17
CA ARG A 40 -2.01 -15.52 -6.33
C ARG A 40 -1.98 -16.46 -7.53
N LYS A 41 -3.14 -16.87 -8.04
CA LYS A 41 -3.31 -17.74 -9.22
C LYS A 41 -3.50 -16.94 -10.52
N VAL A 42 -3.80 -15.65 -10.42
CA VAL A 42 -3.89 -14.75 -11.57
C VAL A 42 -2.52 -14.73 -12.28
N PRO A 43 -2.44 -14.89 -13.61
CA PRO A 43 -1.20 -14.73 -14.37
C PRO A 43 -0.61 -13.31 -14.26
N ASP A 44 0.68 -13.16 -14.54
CA ASP A 44 1.35 -11.86 -14.41
C ASP A 44 0.80 -10.85 -15.43
N GLU A 45 0.40 -11.29 -16.62
CA GLU A 45 -0.17 -10.45 -17.69
C GLU A 45 -1.51 -9.83 -17.27
N ILE A 46 -2.37 -10.63 -16.62
CA ILE A 46 -3.66 -10.17 -16.11
C ILE A 46 -3.45 -9.21 -14.93
N LEU A 47 -2.47 -9.51 -14.06
CA LEU A 47 -2.12 -8.62 -12.96
C LEU A 47 -1.59 -7.28 -13.46
N GLN A 48 -0.75 -7.31 -14.50
CA GLN A 48 -0.24 -6.12 -15.18
C GLN A 48 -1.36 -5.31 -15.84
N TYR A 49 -2.30 -5.97 -16.51
CA TYR A 49 -3.48 -5.31 -17.08
C TYR A 49 -4.33 -4.61 -16.00
N ILE A 50 -4.57 -5.28 -14.86
CA ILE A 50 -5.26 -4.66 -13.72
C ILE A 50 -4.49 -3.43 -13.23
N PHE A 51 -3.16 -3.52 -13.12
CA PHE A 51 -2.34 -2.38 -12.68
C PHE A 51 -2.42 -1.21 -13.65
N ASP A 52 -2.39 -1.48 -14.95
CA ASP A 52 -2.50 -0.47 -15.99
C ASP A 52 -3.83 0.29 -15.91
N VAL A 53 -4.93 -0.43 -15.64
CA VAL A 53 -6.27 0.17 -15.46
C VAL A 53 -6.40 0.89 -14.12
N CYS A 54 -5.84 0.35 -13.03
CA CYS A 54 -5.98 0.94 -11.70
C CYS A 54 -5.03 2.13 -11.46
N CYS A 55 -3.91 2.20 -12.18
CA CYS A 55 -2.92 3.27 -12.06
C CYS A 55 -3.07 4.25 -13.24
N ASP A 56 -4.28 4.79 -13.39
CA ASP A 56 -4.59 5.75 -14.45
C ASP A 56 -3.82 7.06 -14.27
N THR A 57 -3.69 7.56 -13.04
CA THR A 57 -2.98 8.81 -12.75
C THR A 57 -2.40 8.82 -11.33
N ASN A 58 -1.19 9.36 -11.17
CA ASN A 58 -0.57 9.61 -9.89
C ASN A 58 -0.54 11.12 -9.61
N THR A 59 -1.29 11.56 -8.60
CA THR A 59 -1.45 12.96 -8.24
C THR A 59 -0.45 13.42 -7.18
N PHE A 60 0.13 14.58 -7.46
CA PHE A 60 1.02 15.32 -6.57
C PHE A 60 0.43 16.71 -6.35
N ASP A 61 -0.02 16.95 -5.13
CA ASP A 61 -0.54 18.24 -4.74
C ASP A 61 0.56 19.04 -4.05
N PHE A 62 0.94 20.17 -4.65
CA PHE A 62 1.84 21.13 -4.06
C PHE A 62 1.01 22.20 -3.34
N PHE A 63 0.55 21.87 -2.13
CA PHE A 63 -0.07 22.84 -1.24
C PHE A 63 1.00 23.49 -0.37
N GLN A 64 1.05 24.82 -0.34
CA GLN A 64 1.64 25.55 0.76
C GLN A 64 0.73 25.33 1.97
N SER A 65 1.13 24.43 2.87
CA SER A 65 0.36 24.12 4.07
C SER A 65 0.23 25.37 4.94
N LEU A 66 -0.88 26.09 4.81
CA LEU A 66 -1.24 27.24 5.66
C LEU A 66 -1.31 26.86 7.15
N TYR A 67 -1.27 25.56 7.49
CA TYR A 67 -1.41 25.04 8.84
C TYR A 67 -0.29 24.07 9.27
N GLY A 68 0.83 23.98 8.55
CA GLY A 68 1.98 23.19 8.99
C GLY A 68 1.75 21.67 9.04
N GLU A 69 0.73 21.14 8.35
CA GLU A 69 0.70 19.72 8.01
C GLU A 69 1.79 19.48 6.96
N GLU A 70 2.94 19.01 7.42
CA GLU A 70 4.02 18.49 6.59
C GLU A 70 3.44 17.49 5.59
N ALA A 71 4.04 17.43 4.40
CA ALA A 71 3.72 16.47 3.34
C ALA A 71 4.10 15.04 3.77
N SER A 72 3.44 14.57 4.83
CA SER A 72 3.73 13.33 5.50
C SER A 72 3.19 12.19 4.64
N TRP A 73 3.99 11.14 4.51
CA TRP A 73 3.68 9.83 3.95
C TRP A 73 2.54 9.08 4.68
N THR A 74 1.65 9.81 5.32
CA THR A 74 0.37 9.34 5.82
C THR A 74 -0.45 8.71 4.70
N LEU A 75 -1.43 7.90 5.11
CA LEU A 75 -2.42 7.27 4.22
C LEU A 75 -3.06 8.27 3.24
N ARG A 76 -3.12 9.55 3.61
CA ARG A 76 -3.65 10.65 2.82
C ARG A 76 -2.74 11.04 1.66
N GLY A 77 -1.42 11.13 1.88
CA GLY A 77 -0.42 11.44 0.84
C GLY A 77 -0.25 10.34 -0.22
N LEU A 78 -0.55 9.09 0.14
CA LEU A 78 -0.55 7.93 -0.74
C LEU A 78 -1.85 7.74 -1.52
N ARG A 79 -2.96 8.36 -1.10
CA ARG A 79 -4.29 8.18 -1.69
C ARG A 79 -4.35 8.60 -3.17
N GLY A 80 -3.46 9.49 -3.59
CA GLY A 80 -3.30 9.91 -4.99
C GLY A 80 -2.24 9.16 -5.79
N LYS A 81 -1.54 8.16 -5.21
CA LYS A 81 -0.37 7.53 -5.84
C LYS A 81 -0.57 6.03 -5.99
N PRO A 82 -1.52 5.58 -6.84
CA PRO A 82 -1.88 4.17 -6.97
C PRO A 82 -0.67 3.28 -7.29
N ALA A 83 0.27 3.73 -8.13
CA ALA A 83 1.47 2.97 -8.48
C ALA A 83 2.33 2.61 -7.24
N ILE A 84 2.45 3.54 -6.28
CA ILE A 84 3.16 3.28 -5.02
C ILE A 84 2.39 2.27 -4.19
N VAL A 85 1.08 2.48 -4.02
CA VAL A 85 0.21 1.61 -3.23
C VAL A 85 0.30 0.17 -3.73
N ILE A 86 0.11 -0.07 -5.03
CA ILE A 86 0.18 -1.43 -5.59
C ILE A 86 1.60 -2.04 -5.45
N SER A 87 2.66 -1.23 -5.60
CA SER A 87 4.05 -1.70 -5.48
C SER A 87 4.47 -2.05 -4.05
N SER A 88 3.69 -1.63 -3.06
CA SER A 88 3.93 -1.93 -1.64
C SER A 88 3.26 -3.22 -1.14
N VAL A 89 2.33 -3.82 -1.90
CA VAL A 89 1.51 -4.96 -1.43
C VAL A 89 2.34 -6.21 -1.15
N CYS A 90 3.09 -6.69 -2.14
CA CYS A 90 4.00 -7.83 -1.99
C CYS A 90 5.10 -7.81 -3.06
N LEU A 91 6.10 -8.69 -2.92
CA LEU A 91 7.23 -8.78 -3.87
C LEU A 91 6.77 -9.00 -5.32
N ARG A 92 5.76 -9.86 -5.52
CA ARG A 92 5.22 -10.17 -6.86
C ARG A 92 4.54 -8.95 -7.50
N TRP A 93 3.78 -8.18 -6.71
CA TRP A 93 3.13 -6.97 -7.19
C TRP A 93 4.15 -5.89 -7.49
N ARG A 94 5.15 -5.72 -6.62
CA ARG A 94 6.28 -4.81 -6.87
C ARG A 94 6.98 -5.11 -8.18
N ARG A 95 7.32 -6.38 -8.43
CA ARG A 95 7.99 -6.79 -9.68
C ARG A 95 7.16 -6.43 -10.91
N ASN A 96 5.86 -6.76 -10.90
CA ASN A 96 4.96 -6.46 -12.01
C ASN A 96 4.69 -4.96 -12.18
N ALA A 97 4.63 -4.18 -11.10
CA ALA A 97 4.48 -2.73 -11.18
C ALA A 97 5.75 -2.07 -11.75
N LEU A 98 6.94 -2.53 -11.36
CA LEU A 98 8.21 -2.01 -11.88
C LEU A 98 8.47 -2.40 -13.35
N SER A 99 7.88 -3.49 -13.84
CA SER A 99 7.95 -3.86 -15.26
C SER A 99 6.99 -3.07 -16.16
N LEU A 100 6.19 -2.16 -15.59
CA LEU A 100 5.26 -1.29 -16.31
C LEU A 100 5.69 0.18 -16.17
N PRO A 101 6.67 0.69 -16.93
CA PRO A 101 7.09 2.08 -16.84
C PRO A 101 5.94 3.09 -17.06
N ALA A 102 4.95 2.70 -17.88
CA ALA A 102 3.78 3.52 -18.19
C ALA A 102 3.02 4.00 -16.94
N ILE A 103 2.77 3.12 -15.96
CA ILE A 103 2.01 3.50 -14.75
C ILE A 103 2.76 4.47 -13.84
N TRP A 104 4.09 4.61 -14.01
CA TRP A 104 4.92 5.58 -13.30
C TRP A 104 5.04 6.90 -14.07
N SER A 105 4.72 6.92 -15.37
CA SER A 105 4.79 8.10 -16.23
C SER A 105 3.51 8.94 -16.26
N ARG A 106 2.38 8.40 -15.77
CA ARG A 106 1.09 9.09 -15.68
C ARG A 106 1.05 9.91 -14.40
N ILE A 107 1.45 11.18 -14.49
CA ILE A 107 1.64 12.06 -13.33
C ILE A 107 0.82 13.34 -13.55
N THR A 108 -0.03 13.68 -12.58
CA THR A 108 -0.72 14.97 -12.59
C THR A 108 -0.21 15.80 -11.42
N VAL A 109 0.12 17.05 -11.71
CA VAL A 109 0.68 17.96 -10.73
C VAL A 109 -0.27 19.13 -10.55
N TYR A 110 -0.80 19.28 -9.33
CA TYR A 110 -1.61 20.44 -8.99
C TYR A 110 -0.78 21.46 -8.22
N TRP A 111 -0.66 22.65 -8.81
CA TRP A 111 -0.05 23.82 -8.18
C TRP A 111 -1.17 24.71 -7.66
N ASN A 112 -1.39 24.71 -6.34
CA ASN A 112 -2.27 25.71 -5.74
C ASN A 112 -1.41 26.77 -5.07
N TRP A 113 -1.02 27.78 -5.85
CA TRP A 113 -0.46 29.01 -5.31
C TRP A 113 -1.59 29.71 -4.55
N GLY A 114 -1.71 29.41 -3.25
CA GLY A 114 -2.51 30.25 -2.37
C GLY A 114 -1.99 31.66 -2.52
N TYR A 115 -2.83 32.60 -2.94
CA TYR A 115 -2.52 34.03 -2.89
C TYR A 115 -2.25 34.40 -1.42
N THR A 116 -0.99 34.31 -0.99
CA THR A 116 -0.54 34.87 0.28
C THR A 116 -0.04 36.28 -0.03
N GLY A 117 -0.88 37.26 0.28
CA GLY A 117 -0.56 38.68 0.14
C GLY A 117 0.52 39.19 1.10
N GLU A 118 1.32 38.33 1.72
CA GLU A 118 2.39 38.74 2.62
C GLU A 118 3.62 37.85 2.47
N ILE A 119 4.71 38.47 2.03
CA ILE A 119 6.06 37.90 1.96
C ILE A 119 6.47 37.50 3.38
N ARG A 120 6.64 36.20 3.64
CA ARG A 120 7.27 35.71 4.87
C ARG A 120 8.27 34.59 4.56
N ASP A 121 9.54 34.98 4.72
CA ASP A 121 10.74 34.25 5.11
C ASP A 121 11.18 32.96 4.38
N ASP A 122 12.51 32.94 4.14
CA ASP A 122 13.40 31.95 3.51
C ASP A 122 13.30 30.48 3.98
N HIS A 123 12.33 30.13 4.84
CA HIS A 123 12.15 28.78 5.37
C HIS A 123 11.38 27.83 4.43
N GLU A 124 10.84 28.34 3.32
CA GLU A 124 9.98 27.61 2.38
C GLU A 124 10.73 26.66 1.43
N LEU A 125 12.03 26.88 1.21
CA LEU A 125 12.80 26.08 0.25
C LEU A 125 12.99 24.62 0.71
N ASN A 126 13.00 24.37 2.01
CA ASN A 126 13.23 23.02 2.56
C ASN A 126 12.02 22.08 2.40
N ASN A 127 10.80 22.60 2.43
CA ASN A 127 9.59 21.78 2.22
C ASN A 127 9.44 21.32 0.76
N HIS A 128 9.97 22.09 -0.19
CA HIS A 128 9.99 21.69 -1.59
C HIS A 128 10.87 20.45 -1.82
N LEU A 129 12.03 20.34 -1.14
CA LEU A 129 12.95 19.22 -1.30
C LEU A 129 12.35 17.88 -0.85
N GLU A 130 11.56 17.86 0.23
CA GLU A 130 10.91 16.63 0.70
C GLU A 130 9.82 16.14 -0.26
N LEU A 131 9.16 17.04 -0.98
CA LEU A 131 8.15 16.74 -2.00
C LEU A 131 8.74 16.23 -3.32
N PHE A 132 9.97 16.66 -3.66
CA PHE A 132 10.63 16.22 -4.90
C PHE A 132 11.18 14.79 -4.82
N SER A 133 11.53 14.29 -3.63
CA SER A 133 12.00 12.90 -3.46
C SER A 133 10.98 11.83 -3.92
N PRO A 134 9.67 11.93 -3.58
CA PRO A 134 8.64 11.09 -4.15
C PRO A 134 8.58 11.16 -5.68
N LEU A 135 8.62 12.37 -6.25
CA LEU A 135 8.57 12.56 -7.70
C LEU A 135 9.78 11.94 -8.40
N TYR A 136 10.97 12.07 -7.82
CA TYR A 136 12.19 11.46 -8.35
C TYR A 136 12.04 9.95 -8.50
N ASN A 137 11.45 9.26 -7.51
CA ASN A 137 11.17 7.82 -7.61
C ASN A 137 10.25 7.48 -8.80
N PHE A 138 9.27 8.33 -9.10
CA PHE A 138 8.39 8.14 -10.25
C PHE A 138 9.12 8.37 -11.57
N ILE A 139 9.91 9.43 -11.66
CA ILE A 139 10.72 9.74 -12.83
C ILE A 139 11.69 8.60 -13.13
N GLU A 140 12.42 8.11 -12.13
CA GLU A 140 13.35 6.98 -12.27
C GLU A 140 12.64 5.72 -12.79
N ARG A 141 11.45 5.42 -12.25
CA ARG A 141 10.69 4.21 -12.61
C ARG A 141 9.94 4.34 -13.95
N SER A 142 9.70 5.57 -14.41
CA SER A 142 9.06 5.83 -15.70
C SER A 142 9.96 5.53 -16.91
N GLN A 143 11.28 5.42 -16.71
CA GLN A 143 12.28 5.10 -17.73
C GLN A 143 12.11 5.96 -19.00
N GLN A 144 11.89 5.34 -20.17
CA GLN A 144 11.69 6.00 -21.47
C GLN A 144 10.21 6.22 -21.81
N SER A 145 9.29 5.93 -20.89
CA SER A 145 7.86 6.11 -21.15
C SER A 145 7.53 7.61 -21.28
N PRO A 146 6.74 8.02 -22.29
CA PRO A 146 6.34 9.42 -22.43
C PRO A 146 5.58 9.85 -21.17
N MET A 147 6.03 10.96 -20.58
CA MET A 147 5.39 11.50 -19.39
C MET A 147 4.15 12.29 -19.79
N THR A 148 3.00 11.87 -19.29
CA THR A 148 1.78 12.67 -19.39
C THR A 148 1.78 13.55 -18.16
N ILE A 149 2.03 14.85 -18.36
CA ILE A 149 1.91 15.88 -17.33
C ILE A 149 0.66 16.68 -17.64
N ASP A 150 -0.40 16.42 -16.89
CA ASP A 150 -1.56 17.31 -16.90
C ASP A 150 -1.30 18.46 -15.91
N LEU A 151 -1.32 19.68 -16.43
CA LEU A 151 -1.09 20.95 -15.72
C LEU A 151 -2.41 21.67 -15.47
#